data_AF-A0A6N2DWI3-F1
#
_entry.id   AF-A0A6N2DWI3-F1
#
_cell.length_a   1.000
_cell.length_b   1.000
_cell.length_c   1.000
_cell.angle_alpha   90.00
_cell.angle_beta   90.00
_cell.angle_gamma   90.00
#
_symmetry.space_group_name_H-M   'P 1'
#
loop_
_entity.id
_entity.type
_entity.pdbx_description
1 polymer ?
#
loop_
_entity_poly.entity_id
_entity_poly.type
_entity_poly.pdbx_seq_one_letter_code
_entity_poly.pdbx_strand_id
1 'polypeptide(L)'
;MLADPPLFRGADETRGDHGETAMAKRKQPGGVDGLIDELLKLRTLGADTRADLEELRDAQAKGELDAADAAYVANLHARLKGGVVRPAPDPVADPVSGQVSGLVPANDTDADDALTADDDTALFADADIDVEDAETGTAVDWQAEAEHWRERAEAAEAELADLKDRHDALREELASVRETAADRTDPNNPG
;
A
#
# COMPACT_ATOMS: atom_id res chain seq x y z
N MET A 1 68.62 -37.09 0.73
CA MET A 1 68.55 -36.19 -0.44
C MET A 1 67.09 -36.10 -0.87
N LEU A 2 66.38 -35.07 -0.41
CA LEU A 2 65.17 -34.55 -1.06
C LEU A 2 65.16 -33.06 -0.72
N ALA A 3 65.42 -32.28 -1.75
CA ALA A 3 65.30 -30.83 -1.73
C ALA A 3 63.85 -30.49 -2.07
N ASP A 4 63.25 -29.53 -1.36
CA ASP A 4 62.05 -28.84 -1.83
C ASP A 4 62.15 -27.32 -1.54
N PRO A 5 61.62 -26.48 -2.45
CA PRO A 5 62.08 -25.10 -2.73
C PRO A 5 61.23 -24.01 -2.01
N PRO A 6 61.50 -22.70 -2.24
CA PRO A 6 61.18 -21.64 -1.29
C PRO A 6 59.74 -21.12 -1.38
N LEU A 7 59.25 -20.67 -0.22
CA LEU A 7 57.96 -20.00 -0.03
C LEU A 7 57.88 -18.70 -0.84
N PHE A 8 56.91 -18.67 -1.76
CA PHE A 8 56.52 -17.52 -2.57
C PHE A 8 56.13 -16.35 -1.68
N ARG A 9 56.87 -15.25 -1.82
CA ARG A 9 56.57 -13.93 -1.24
C ARG A 9 55.53 -13.25 -2.14
N GLY A 10 54.26 -13.43 -1.83
CA GLY A 10 53.17 -12.66 -2.43
C GLY A 10 53.15 -11.25 -1.85
N ALA A 11 53.32 -10.26 -2.71
CA ALA A 11 53.18 -8.85 -2.40
C ALA A 11 51.72 -8.54 -2.05
N ASP A 12 51.49 -8.10 -0.83
CA ASP A 12 50.24 -7.49 -0.39
C ASP A 12 50.37 -5.98 -0.55
N GLU A 13 50.03 -5.49 -1.73
CA GLU A 13 49.84 -4.07 -2.03
C GLU A 13 48.49 -3.90 -2.71
N THR A 14 47.43 -3.90 -1.90
CA THR A 14 46.14 -3.29 -2.28
C THR A 14 45.82 -2.15 -1.33
N ARG A 15 46.64 -1.09 -1.42
CA ARG A 15 46.34 0.20 -0.80
C ARG A 15 45.66 1.10 -1.81
N GLY A 16 44.35 0.90 -1.97
CA GLY A 16 43.43 1.77 -2.68
C GLY A 16 42.34 2.24 -1.74
N ASP A 17 42.74 3.00 -0.72
CA ASP A 17 41.87 3.74 0.19
C ASP A 17 41.18 4.87 -0.59
N HIS A 18 40.13 4.53 -1.33
CA HIS A 18 39.15 5.50 -1.77
C HIS A 18 38.19 5.74 -0.61
N GLY A 19 38.56 6.72 0.21
CA GLY A 19 37.65 7.44 1.09
C GLY A 19 36.57 8.15 0.27
N GLU A 20 35.63 7.38 -0.25
CA GLU A 20 34.41 7.90 -0.85
C GLU A 20 33.40 8.12 0.27
N THR A 21 33.53 9.30 0.88
CA THR A 21 32.43 10.07 1.46
C THR A 21 31.27 9.23 2.01
N ALA A 22 31.41 8.76 3.25
CA ALA A 22 30.28 8.49 4.12
C ALA A 22 29.57 9.84 4.39
N MET A 23 28.85 10.34 3.38
CA MET A 23 27.74 11.24 3.55
C MET A 23 26.84 10.52 4.56
N ALA A 24 26.92 10.94 5.82
CA ALA A 24 25.96 10.59 6.83
C ALA A 24 24.60 10.96 6.24
N LYS A 25 23.94 9.95 5.66
CA LYS A 25 22.64 10.03 5.05
C LYS A 25 21.75 10.37 6.22
N ARG A 26 21.58 11.69 6.45
CA ARG A 26 20.77 12.22 7.53
C ARG A 26 19.46 11.47 7.41
N LYS A 27 19.18 10.61 8.39
CA LYS A 27 17.98 9.79 8.45
C LYS A 27 16.83 10.79 8.44
N GLN A 28 16.33 11.09 7.24
CA GLN A 28 15.29 12.08 7.02
C GLN A 28 14.12 11.60 7.88
N PRO A 29 13.69 12.37 8.90
CA PRO A 29 12.50 12.03 9.67
C PRO A 29 11.31 12.18 8.72
N GLY A 30 10.98 11.10 8.01
CA GLY A 30 10.04 11.09 6.89
C GLY A 30 10.42 10.16 5.72
N GLY A 31 11.60 9.53 5.74
CA GLY A 31 11.93 8.47 4.77
C GLY A 31 11.14 7.18 5.01
N VAL A 32 11.13 6.28 4.03
CA VAL A 32 10.42 4.99 4.06
C VAL A 32 10.67 4.21 5.35
N ASP A 33 11.92 4.20 5.84
CA ASP A 33 12.33 3.64 7.14
C ASP A 33 11.44 4.09 8.32
N GLY A 34 11.16 5.40 8.39
CA GLY A 34 10.32 5.96 9.45
C GLY A 34 8.86 5.57 9.29
N LEU A 35 8.39 5.42 8.04
CA LEU A 35 7.03 4.98 7.74
C LEU A 35 6.82 3.51 8.14
N ILE A 36 7.79 2.63 7.83
CA ILE A 36 7.75 1.22 8.24
C ILE A 36 7.74 1.10 9.77
N ASP A 37 8.61 1.84 10.47
CA ASP A 37 8.65 1.84 11.94
C ASP A 37 7.35 2.40 12.57
N GLU A 38 6.71 3.39 11.95
CA GLU A 38 5.40 3.90 12.38
C GLU A 38 4.29 2.86 12.15
N LEU A 39 4.29 2.20 10.99
CA LEU A 39 3.32 1.16 10.66
C LEU A 39 3.42 -0.03 11.62
N LEU A 40 4.63 -0.55 11.88
CA LEU A 40 4.83 -1.69 12.78
C LEU A 40 4.37 -1.43 14.22
N LYS A 41 4.40 -0.16 14.67
CA LYS A 41 3.86 0.26 15.99
C LYS A 41 2.34 0.19 16.05
N LEU A 42 1.64 0.23 14.92
CA LEU A 42 0.19 0.06 14.88
C LEU A 42 -0.15 -1.39 15.25
N ARG A 43 -0.82 -1.56 16.40
CA ARG A 43 -1.27 -2.89 16.86
C ARG A 43 -2.43 -3.47 16.05
N THR A 44 -3.01 -2.68 15.15
CA THR A 44 -4.18 -3.03 14.35
C THR A 44 -3.85 -3.74 13.04
N LEU A 45 -2.57 -3.85 12.67
CA LEU A 45 -2.15 -4.59 11.48
C LEU A 45 -2.30 -6.11 11.67
N GLY A 46 -2.76 -6.79 10.61
CA GLY A 46 -2.78 -8.25 10.55
C GLY A 46 -1.38 -8.85 10.60
N ALA A 47 -1.30 -10.15 10.94
CA ALA A 47 -0.01 -10.86 11.06
C ALA A 47 0.76 -10.86 9.73
N ASP A 48 0.07 -11.07 8.61
CA ASP A 48 0.68 -11.14 7.28
C ASP A 48 1.26 -9.77 6.87
N THR A 49 0.47 -8.69 6.98
CA THR A 49 0.95 -7.33 6.68
C THR A 49 2.13 -6.93 7.57
N ARG A 50 2.18 -7.43 8.82
CA ARG A 50 3.29 -7.16 9.71
C ARG A 50 4.56 -7.90 9.26
N ALA A 51 4.43 -9.15 8.82
CA ALA A 51 5.54 -9.93 8.25
C ALA A 51 6.08 -9.27 6.97
N ASP A 52 5.19 -8.82 6.07
CA ASP A 52 5.57 -8.10 4.86
C ASP A 52 6.37 -6.83 5.20
N LEU A 53 5.92 -6.05 6.19
CA LEU A 53 6.62 -4.83 6.63
C LEU A 53 7.98 -5.12 7.27
N GLU A 54 8.15 -6.27 7.94
CA GLU A 54 9.44 -6.72 8.47
C GLU A 54 10.39 -7.12 7.34
N GLU A 55 9.91 -7.79 6.30
CA GLU A 55 10.69 -8.11 5.10
C GLU A 55 11.13 -6.84 4.35
N LEU A 56 10.21 -5.89 4.15
CA LEU A 56 10.52 -4.60 3.52
C LEU A 56 11.53 -3.79 4.35
N ARG A 57 11.48 -3.89 5.68
CA ARG A 57 12.48 -3.25 6.56
C ARG A 57 13.88 -3.83 6.32
N ASP A 58 13.98 -5.15 6.18
CA ASP A 58 15.24 -5.84 5.92
C ASP A 58 15.77 -5.53 4.51
N ALA A 59 14.88 -5.49 3.50
CA ALA A 59 15.22 -5.08 2.13
C ALA A 59 15.74 -3.64 2.09
N GLN A 60 15.09 -2.72 2.81
CA GLN A 60 15.53 -1.34 2.96
C GLN A 60 16.88 -1.22 3.66
N ALA A 61 17.14 -2.03 4.70
CA ALA A 61 18.43 -2.07 5.40
C ALA A 61 19.58 -2.56 4.49
N LYS A 62 19.28 -3.44 3.54
CA LYS A 62 20.21 -3.90 2.49
C LYS A 62 20.35 -2.92 1.33
N GLY A 63 19.45 -1.93 1.23
CA GLY A 63 19.36 -1.03 0.09
C GLY A 63 18.78 -1.68 -1.17
N GLU A 64 18.05 -2.79 -1.00
CA GLU A 64 17.41 -3.57 -2.06
C GLU A 64 15.93 -3.19 -2.26
N LEU A 65 15.41 -2.25 -1.46
CA LEU A 65 14.03 -1.80 -1.60
C LEU A 65 13.83 -1.10 -2.94
N ASP A 66 12.87 -1.59 -3.72
CA ASP A 66 12.54 -0.97 -4.99
C ASP A 66 11.56 0.22 -4.82
N ALA A 67 11.28 0.89 -5.93
CA ALA A 67 10.38 2.05 -5.94
C ALA A 67 8.91 1.66 -5.70
N ALA A 68 8.51 0.44 -6.07
CA ALA A 68 7.15 -0.04 -5.90
C ALA A 68 6.86 -0.34 -4.43
N ASP A 69 7.80 -0.97 -3.74
CA ASP A 69 7.76 -1.24 -2.31
C ASP A 69 7.71 0.05 -1.49
N ALA A 70 8.54 1.03 -1.86
CA ALA A 70 8.52 2.36 -1.24
C ALA A 70 7.15 3.05 -1.41
N ALA A 71 6.53 2.94 -2.60
CA ALA A 71 5.20 3.46 -2.87
C ALA A 71 4.11 2.71 -2.09
N TYR A 72 4.23 1.39 -1.96
CA TYR A 72 3.32 0.56 -1.16
C TYR A 72 3.30 0.99 0.31
N VAL A 73 4.48 1.15 0.93
CA VAL A 73 4.61 1.59 2.32
C VAL A 73 4.00 2.99 2.52
N ALA A 74 4.26 3.93 1.60
CA ALA A 74 3.71 5.27 1.66
C ALA A 74 2.17 5.30 1.55
N ASN A 75 1.61 4.53 0.61
CA ASN A 75 0.16 4.40 0.43
C ASN A 75 -0.52 3.75 1.64
N LEU A 76 0.08 2.67 2.18
CA LEU A 76 -0.43 1.98 3.35
C LEU A 76 -0.45 2.89 4.57
N HIS A 77 0.62 3.67 4.78
CA HIS A 77 0.71 4.65 5.85
C HIS A 77 -0.34 5.75 5.74
N ALA A 78 -0.50 6.35 4.55
CA ALA A 78 -1.48 7.40 4.32
C ALA A 78 -2.94 6.89 4.48
N ARG A 79 -3.23 5.66 4.05
CA ARG A 79 -4.53 5.01 4.26
C ARG A 79 -4.85 4.81 5.74
N LEU A 80 -3.86 4.44 6.56
CA LEU A 80 -4.04 4.16 7.99
C LEU A 80 -4.08 5.42 8.86
N LYS A 81 -3.36 6.50 8.48
CA LYS A 81 -3.31 7.75 9.26
C LYS A 81 -4.48 8.71 9.02
N GLY A 82 -5.40 8.39 8.10
CA GLY A 82 -6.72 8.99 8.06
C GLY A 82 -6.98 10.03 6.96
N GLY A 83 -6.62 9.77 5.71
CA GLY A 83 -7.15 10.56 4.60
C GLY A 83 -7.23 9.75 3.34
N VAL A 84 -8.38 9.79 2.66
CA VAL A 84 -8.63 9.21 1.34
C VAL A 84 -7.39 9.41 0.44
N VAL A 85 -6.55 8.39 0.33
CA VAL A 85 -5.52 8.34 -0.70
C VAL A 85 -6.26 7.98 -1.97
N ARG A 86 -6.49 8.97 -2.83
CA ARG A 86 -6.84 8.69 -4.22
C ARG A 86 -5.72 7.78 -4.73
N PRO A 87 -6.01 6.53 -5.14
CA PRO A 87 -4.96 5.61 -5.54
C PRO A 87 -4.09 6.29 -6.58
N ALA A 88 -2.77 6.29 -6.37
CA ALA A 88 -1.86 6.62 -7.45
C ALA A 88 -2.23 5.67 -8.60
N PRO A 89 -2.54 6.18 -9.82
CA PRO A 89 -2.79 5.32 -10.95
C PRO A 89 -1.60 4.37 -11.06
N ASP A 90 -1.87 3.08 -11.21
CA ASP A 90 -0.83 2.09 -11.48
C ASP A 90 0.13 2.64 -12.55
N PRO A 91 1.44 2.34 -12.49
CA PRO A 91 2.30 2.55 -13.64
C PRO A 91 1.83 1.59 -14.73
N VAL A 92 0.80 2.01 -15.47
CA VAL A 92 0.56 1.54 -16.82
C VAL A 92 1.89 1.69 -17.52
N ALA A 93 2.43 0.55 -17.94
CA ALA A 93 3.52 0.54 -18.89
C ALA A 93 3.16 1.53 -20.00
N ASP A 94 4.05 2.50 -20.22
CA ASP A 94 3.97 3.45 -21.32
C ASP A 94 3.40 2.75 -22.57
N PRO A 95 2.43 3.38 -23.22
CA PRO A 95 2.91 4.09 -24.38
C PRO A 95 2.31 5.49 -24.53
N VAL A 96 3.23 6.39 -24.87
CA VAL A 96 3.04 7.63 -25.62
C VAL A 96 2.71 8.86 -24.77
N SER A 97 3.78 9.66 -24.61
CA SER A 97 3.72 11.11 -24.40
C SER A 97 2.72 11.77 -25.36
N GLY A 98 1.54 12.07 -24.85
CA GLY A 98 0.57 12.98 -25.44
C GLY A 98 0.25 14.06 -24.42
N GLN A 99 0.91 15.22 -24.55
CA GLN A 99 0.55 16.45 -23.85
C GLN A 99 -0.94 16.76 -24.07
N VAL A 100 -1.75 16.60 -23.03
CA VAL A 100 -3.00 17.35 -22.89
C VAL A 100 -2.89 18.23 -21.65
N SER A 101 -2.31 19.41 -21.87
CA SER A 101 -2.51 20.56 -20.98
C SER A 101 -3.99 20.96 -21.01
N GLY A 102 -4.82 20.29 -20.22
CA GLY A 102 -6.13 20.80 -19.80
C GLY A 102 -5.93 21.58 -18.50
N LEU A 103 -5.79 22.91 -18.57
CA LEU A 103 -6.91 23.85 -18.39
C LEU A 103 -7.85 23.42 -17.25
N VAL A 104 -7.41 23.64 -16.02
CA VAL A 104 -8.31 23.83 -14.88
C VAL A 104 -8.82 25.28 -14.97
N PRO A 105 -10.12 25.54 -15.25
CA PRO A 105 -10.64 26.88 -15.09
C PRO A 105 -10.70 27.17 -13.59
N ALA A 106 -9.79 28.04 -13.13
CA ALA A 106 -9.94 28.72 -11.86
C ALA A 106 -11.22 29.56 -11.95
N ASN A 107 -12.25 29.11 -11.25
CA ASN A 107 -13.45 29.87 -10.99
C ASN A 107 -13.13 30.94 -9.93
N ASP A 108 -12.39 31.98 -10.33
CA ASP A 108 -12.31 33.25 -9.62
C ASP A 108 -13.29 34.20 -10.30
N THR A 109 -14.51 34.21 -9.79
CA THR A 109 -15.47 35.26 -10.04
C THR A 109 -15.09 36.40 -9.10
N ASP A 110 -14.32 37.38 -9.58
CA ASP A 110 -14.31 38.77 -9.07
C ASP A 110 -13.20 39.56 -9.79
N ALA A 111 -13.57 40.34 -10.79
CA ALA A 111 -13.12 41.73 -10.96
C ALA A 111 -13.57 42.24 -12.33
N ASP A 112 -14.22 43.39 -12.30
CA ASP A 112 -14.48 44.26 -13.42
C ASP A 112 -13.26 44.39 -14.34
N ASP A 113 -13.36 43.93 -15.60
CA ASP A 113 -12.53 44.49 -16.65
C ASP A 113 -13.30 44.68 -17.95
N ALA A 114 -13.13 45.87 -18.48
CA ALA A 114 -13.93 46.45 -19.52
C ALA A 114 -13.55 45.88 -20.89
N LEU A 115 -14.58 45.61 -21.69
CA LEU A 115 -14.65 45.84 -23.13
C LEU A 115 -13.33 46.17 -23.84
N THR A 116 -12.81 45.22 -24.62
CA THR A 116 -12.51 45.49 -26.04
C THR A 116 -12.96 44.30 -26.86
N ALA A 117 -14.11 44.47 -27.50
CA ALA A 117 -14.48 43.67 -28.66
C ALA A 117 -13.54 44.06 -29.81
N ASP A 118 -12.65 43.16 -30.21
CA ASP A 118 -12.18 43.06 -31.58
C ASP A 118 -11.51 41.71 -31.80
N ASP A 119 -11.99 41.05 -32.86
CA ASP A 119 -11.33 40.07 -33.74
C ASP A 119 -10.89 38.69 -33.24
N ASP A 120 -11.00 37.75 -34.18
CA ASP A 120 -10.46 36.37 -34.21
C ASP A 120 -11.33 35.19 -33.75
N THR A 121 -12.63 35.21 -34.04
CA THR A 121 -13.51 34.00 -34.02
C THR A 121 -13.70 33.34 -35.39
N ALA A 122 -12.61 33.22 -36.17
CA ALA A 122 -12.67 32.64 -37.52
C ALA A 122 -11.58 31.58 -37.81
N LEU A 123 -11.25 30.71 -36.84
CA LEU A 123 -10.22 29.68 -37.04
C LEU A 123 -10.57 28.27 -36.54
N PHE A 124 -11.85 27.87 -36.56
CA PHE A 124 -12.24 26.47 -36.30
C PHE A 124 -13.38 25.98 -37.19
N ALA A 125 -13.41 26.44 -38.45
CA ALA A 125 -14.21 25.80 -39.48
C ALA A 125 -13.35 24.71 -40.15
N ASP A 126 -13.90 23.49 -40.20
CA ASP A 126 -13.48 22.37 -41.04
C ASP A 126 -12.22 21.58 -40.64
N ALA A 127 -12.11 21.21 -39.37
CA ALA A 127 -11.41 19.98 -39.00
C ALA A 127 -12.42 18.87 -38.73
N ASP A 128 -12.86 18.19 -39.80
CA ASP A 128 -13.48 16.86 -39.73
C ASP A 128 -12.47 15.89 -39.12
N ILE A 129 -12.38 15.87 -37.78
CA ILE A 129 -11.66 14.83 -37.05
C ILE A 129 -12.63 13.65 -36.99
N ASP A 130 -12.45 12.70 -37.90
CA ASP A 130 -13.02 11.36 -37.81
C ASP A 130 -12.48 10.66 -36.56
N VAL A 131 -13.10 10.90 -35.41
CA VAL A 131 -12.92 10.13 -34.17
C VAL A 131 -13.76 8.85 -34.30
N GLU A 132 -13.43 8.00 -35.28
CA GLU A 132 -14.10 6.70 -35.46
C GLU A 132 -13.44 5.56 -34.64
N ASP A 133 -12.46 5.87 -33.78
CA ASP A 133 -11.77 4.85 -32.97
C ASP A 133 -11.50 5.32 -31.54
N ALA A 134 -12.47 6.00 -30.94
CA ALA A 134 -12.55 6.05 -29.49
C ALA A 134 -13.23 4.77 -29.05
N GLU A 135 -12.44 3.69 -28.89
CA GLU A 135 -12.85 2.56 -28.04
C GLU A 135 -13.44 3.17 -26.77
N THR A 136 -14.76 3.03 -26.63
CA THR A 136 -15.50 3.49 -25.47
C THR A 136 -14.94 2.73 -24.28
N GLY A 137 -13.95 3.32 -23.62
CA GLY A 137 -13.37 2.80 -22.40
C GLY A 137 -14.53 2.41 -21.50
N THR A 138 -14.58 1.13 -21.12
CA THR A 138 -15.65 0.52 -20.34
C THR A 138 -16.00 1.44 -19.19
N ALA A 139 -17.10 2.19 -19.35
CA ALA A 139 -17.59 3.04 -18.28
C ALA A 139 -17.87 2.11 -17.11
N VAL A 140 -17.07 2.23 -16.05
CA VAL A 140 -17.24 1.42 -14.86
C VAL A 140 -18.66 1.68 -14.38
N ASP A 141 -19.47 0.63 -14.38
CA ASP A 141 -20.83 0.69 -13.86
C ASP A 141 -20.76 0.74 -12.33
N TRP A 142 -20.62 1.96 -11.82
CA TRP A 142 -20.58 2.24 -10.39
C TRP A 142 -21.82 1.74 -9.65
N GLN A 143 -22.95 1.57 -10.35
CA GLN A 143 -24.15 1.02 -9.75
C GLN A 143 -24.00 -0.48 -9.50
N ALA A 144 -23.51 -1.23 -10.50
CA ALA A 144 -23.21 -2.66 -10.36
C ALA A 144 -22.16 -2.91 -9.27
N GLU A 145 -21.13 -2.07 -9.19
CA GLU A 145 -20.12 -2.18 -8.14
C GLU A 145 -20.69 -1.88 -6.75
N ALA A 146 -21.55 -0.86 -6.61
CA ALA A 146 -22.21 -0.55 -5.34
C ALA A 146 -23.16 -1.68 -4.88
N GLU A 147 -23.86 -2.32 -5.81
CA GLU A 147 -24.69 -3.49 -5.52
C GLU A 147 -23.84 -4.68 -5.05
N HIS A 148 -22.72 -4.95 -5.72
CA HIS A 148 -21.78 -5.99 -5.31
C HIS A 148 -21.25 -5.78 -3.87
N TRP A 149 -20.87 -4.55 -3.52
CA TRP A 149 -20.42 -4.24 -2.16
C TRP A 149 -21.52 -4.38 -1.12
N ARG A 150 -22.77 -4.06 -1.47
CA ARG A 150 -23.93 -4.25 -0.58
C ARG A 150 -24.16 -5.73 -0.29
N GLU A 151 -24.18 -6.58 -1.32
CA GLU A 151 -24.33 -8.03 -1.17
C GLU A 151 -23.22 -8.62 -0.30
N ARG A 152 -21.97 -8.17 -0.50
CA ARG A 152 -20.83 -8.60 0.29
C ARG A 152 -20.95 -8.19 1.76
N ALA A 153 -21.46 -7.00 2.04
CA ALA A 153 -21.69 -6.52 3.41
C ALA A 153 -22.77 -7.35 4.11
N GLU A 154 -23.89 -7.63 3.43
CA GLU A 154 -24.97 -8.46 3.98
C GLU A 154 -24.51 -9.89 4.27
N ALA A 155 -23.73 -10.49 3.37
CA ALA A 155 -23.14 -11.82 3.60
C ALA A 155 -22.21 -11.83 4.82
N ALA A 156 -21.36 -10.81 4.98
CA ALA A 156 -20.47 -10.69 6.13
C ALA A 156 -21.23 -10.50 7.45
N GLU A 157 -22.35 -9.77 7.44
CA GLU A 157 -23.22 -9.62 8.61
C GLU A 157 -23.89 -10.95 9.01
N ALA A 158 -24.33 -11.74 8.03
CA ALA A 158 -24.89 -13.06 8.26
C ALA A 158 -23.86 -14.04 8.83
N GLU A 159 -22.64 -14.08 8.27
CA GLU A 159 -21.54 -14.89 8.82
C GLU A 159 -21.18 -14.47 10.25
N LEU A 160 -21.18 -13.17 10.54
CA LEU A 160 -20.91 -12.67 11.88
C LEU A 160 -21.99 -13.04 12.89
N ALA A 161 -23.26 -13.11 12.47
CA ALA A 161 -24.34 -13.62 13.30
C ALA A 161 -24.17 -15.12 13.61
N ASP A 162 -23.91 -15.94 12.59
CA ASP A 162 -23.65 -17.39 12.77
C ASP A 162 -22.47 -17.66 13.71
N LEU A 163 -21.38 -16.89 13.54
CA LEU A 163 -20.19 -17.04 14.38
C LEU A 163 -20.46 -16.69 15.85
N LYS A 164 -21.33 -15.70 16.11
CA LYS A 164 -21.76 -15.33 17.47
C LYS A 164 -22.62 -16.44 18.08
N ASP A 165 -23.59 -16.95 17.35
CA ASP A 165 -24.46 -18.03 17.80
C ASP A 165 -23.64 -19.28 18.15
N ARG A 166 -22.68 -19.65 17.29
CA ARG A 166 -21.75 -20.76 17.57
C ARG A 166 -20.89 -20.52 18.79
N HIS A 167 -20.39 -19.30 18.97
CA HIS A 167 -19.56 -18.95 20.11
C HIS A 167 -20.35 -19.00 21.43
N ASP A 168 -21.60 -18.55 21.42
CA ASP A 168 -22.47 -18.62 22.60
C ASP A 168 -22.85 -20.07 22.93
N ALA A 169 -23.13 -20.90 21.92
CA ALA A 169 -23.32 -22.34 22.10
C ALA A 169 -22.09 -23.01 22.74
N LEU A 170 -20.88 -22.70 22.26
CA LEU A 170 -19.63 -23.22 22.85
C LEU A 170 -19.41 -22.75 24.29
N ARG A 171 -19.86 -21.54 24.65
CA ARG A 171 -19.80 -21.05 26.03
C ARG A 171 -20.74 -21.82 26.95
N GLU A 172 -21.94 -22.15 26.48
CA GLU A 172 -22.89 -22.99 27.21
C GLU A 172 -22.35 -24.42 27.38
N GLU A 173 -21.78 -25.01 26.33
CA GLU A 173 -21.14 -26.32 26.42
C GLU A 173 -19.99 -26.32 27.44
N LEU A 174 -19.11 -25.30 27.42
CA LEU A 174 -18.03 -25.17 28.39
C LEU A 174 -18.55 -24.98 29.82
N ALA A 175 -19.67 -24.26 30.01
CA ALA A 175 -20.30 -24.13 31.31
C ALA A 175 -20.84 -25.48 31.81
N SER A 176 -21.52 -26.25 30.94
CA SER A 176 -22.03 -27.59 31.26
C SER A 176 -20.89 -28.58 31.57
N VAL A 177 -19.79 -28.55 30.81
CA VAL A 177 -18.60 -29.37 31.08
C VAL A 177 -17.96 -29.00 32.43
N ARG A 178 -17.93 -27.72 32.80
CA ARG A 178 -17.40 -27.27 34.10
C ARG A 178 -18.28 -27.70 35.26
N GLU A 179 -19.61 -27.63 35.12
CA GLU A 179 -20.56 -28.10 36.12
C GLU A 179 -20.42 -29.61 36.35
N THR A 180 -20.41 -30.40 35.28
CA THR A 180 -20.23 -31.85 35.37
C THR A 180 -18.86 -32.27 35.91
N ALA A 181 -17.81 -31.48 35.64
CA ALA A 181 -16.50 -31.70 36.25
C ALA A 181 -16.49 -31.38 37.75
N ALA A 182 -17.16 -30.30 38.17
CA ALA A 182 -17.26 -29.91 39.57
C ALA A 182 -17.95 -30.99 40.41
N ASP A 183 -19.07 -31.53 39.92
CA ASP A 183 -19.83 -32.60 40.58
C ASP A 183 -19.02 -33.88 40.78
N ARG A 184 -18.17 -34.25 39.80
CA ARG A 184 -17.29 -35.43 39.93
C ARG A 184 -16.16 -35.24 40.93
N THR A 185 -15.78 -34.00 41.18
CA THR A 185 -14.67 -33.67 42.10
C THR A 185 -15.14 -33.35 43.53
N ASP A 186 -16.45 -33.33 43.80
CA ASP A 186 -16.96 -33.10 45.15
C ASP A 186 -16.66 -34.32 46.04
N PRO A 187 -15.76 -34.19 47.03
CA PRO A 187 -15.43 -35.30 47.94
C PRO A 187 -16.61 -35.75 48.81
N ASN A 188 -17.69 -34.96 48.89
CA ASN A 188 -18.90 -35.32 49.62
C ASN A 188 -19.96 -36.04 48.77
N ASN A 189 -19.73 -36.20 47.46
CA ASN A 189 -20.59 -36.95 46.56
C ASN A 189 -19.84 -38.18 46.02
N PRO A 190 -19.67 -39.26 46.82
CA PRO A 190 -19.11 -40.49 46.32
C PRO A 190 -20.12 -41.10 45.35
N GLY A 191 -19.82 -41.01 44.05
CA GLY A 191 -20.69 -41.49 42.98
C GLY A 191 -21.13 -42.94 43.09
#